data_AF-A0AAQ3TRP3-F1
#
_entry.id   AF-A0AAQ3TRP3-F1
#
_cell.length_a   1.000
_cell.length_b   1.000
_cell.length_c   1.000
_cell.angle_alpha   90.00
_cell.angle_beta   90.00
_cell.angle_gamma   90.00
#
_symmetry.space_group_name_H-M   'P 1'
#
loop_
_entity.id
_entity.type
_entity.pdbx_description
1 polymer ?
#
loop_
_entity_poly.entity_id
_entity_poly.type
_entity_poly.pdbx_seq_one_letter_code
_entity_poly.pdbx_strand_id
1 'polypeptide(L)'
;MGSSINMEDRFGARGLWSPITVRSSSGTIAGSGSTYTTSAAASLSMSMEALAAMLSLDSLEYIDKEKEREKEDDEKMKQMVQEFFGAPSADDCSTSVLQRWFTELGVPWVLHLAAAASAHDGAVAGTKLVELIPEIRSWIRALAAICETTLVMAPLFRPDCGSVGLLPRICKEEGSNIPDQSHFAQFIQSTMFKMLAFVDAIVASNAKNTYVQVFLTDSPGLYQKITALLGVRSALSRAIVNVGMSFNPRPSAEVERIQGEILSHLSASEGNLGEAIWSAMEQIRTELINTSSNDSLSSTSQGSSSDIHEATWSVLRYIRFMMSHHSSMRAIASEAAARLGKEYVPWEGGVQLLESMIMETVSCVQGNLAKQSESFPDQGLRFLFLLNNSNIIRQHLRSSHHPSLKAYGTSFTDKIEGYIKRYIHVSWAPVLSCLLNPTPPSCFRRNYTPMSKFKSKFQKTYTAQKMWKVPDPALRTRLHKAIIEKIIPGYTKYLEDNNVTAPKFAPHDMEEMVQGLFEG
;
A
#
# COMPACT_ATOMS: atom_id res chain seq x y z
N MET A 1 -26.87 -46.19 -27.84
CA MET A 1 -26.71 -44.75 -27.52
C MET A 1 -26.70 -44.67 -26.01
N GLY A 2 -25.58 -44.75 -25.30
CA GLY A 2 -24.37 -43.91 -25.41
C GLY A 2 -24.28 -43.11 -24.10
N SER A 3 -24.12 -43.78 -22.95
CA SER A 3 -22.85 -44.13 -22.27
C SER A 3 -22.35 -43.00 -21.36
N SER A 4 -22.63 -43.17 -20.06
CA SER A 4 -22.01 -42.47 -18.93
C SER A 4 -20.54 -42.88 -18.80
N ILE A 5 -19.65 -41.92 -18.54
CA ILE A 5 -18.23 -42.16 -18.21
C ILE A 5 -17.87 -41.21 -17.06
N ASN A 6 -17.90 -41.72 -15.82
CA ASN A 6 -16.77 -42.05 -14.95
C ASN A 6 -15.85 -40.86 -14.56
N MET A 7 -16.18 -40.28 -13.40
CA MET A 7 -15.21 -39.77 -12.41
C MET A 7 -14.59 -40.96 -11.67
N GLU A 8 -13.36 -40.77 -11.19
CA GLU A 8 -12.55 -41.69 -10.37
C GLU A 8 -11.87 -42.83 -11.15
N ASP A 9 -10.59 -42.63 -11.48
CA ASP A 9 -9.57 -43.56 -10.98
C ASP A 9 -8.13 -43.01 -11.12
N ARG A 10 -7.27 -43.49 -10.21
CA ARG A 10 -5.80 -43.28 -10.08
C ARG A 10 -5.32 -42.19 -9.13
N PHE A 11 -5.65 -42.37 -7.84
CA PHE A 11 -4.65 -42.19 -6.78
C PHE A 11 -3.91 -43.50 -6.55
N GLY A 12 -2.58 -43.44 -6.42
CA GLY A 12 -1.79 -44.59 -5.97
C GLY A 12 -0.28 -44.41 -6.13
N ALA A 13 0.36 -43.84 -5.11
CA ALA A 13 1.56 -44.39 -4.44
C ALA A 13 2.40 -43.27 -3.80
N ARG A 14 2.41 -43.26 -2.46
CA ARG A 14 3.39 -42.57 -1.63
C ARG A 14 4.72 -43.31 -1.70
N GLY A 15 5.83 -42.58 -1.75
CA GLY A 15 7.17 -43.10 -1.53
C GLY A 15 8.08 -41.96 -1.07
N LEU A 16 8.56 -42.07 0.17
CA LEU A 16 9.60 -41.25 0.79
C LEU A 16 10.78 -41.02 -0.18
N TRP A 17 11.52 -39.92 0.00
CA TRP A 17 12.98 -39.88 0.28
C TRP A 17 13.46 -38.41 0.23
N SER A 18 14.28 -38.05 1.21
CA SER A 18 15.22 -36.91 1.25
C SER A 18 16.47 -37.45 1.95
N PRO A 19 17.64 -36.78 1.93
CA PRO A 19 18.27 -35.94 0.90
C PRO A 19 19.67 -36.50 0.52
N ILE A 20 20.19 -36.20 -0.67
CA ILE A 20 21.62 -36.42 -0.98
C ILE A 20 22.34 -35.06 -0.98
N THR A 21 23.25 -34.95 -0.02
CA THR A 21 24.27 -33.93 0.17
C THR A 21 25.31 -34.03 -0.95
N VAL A 22 25.49 -32.95 -1.72
CA VAL A 22 26.68 -32.78 -2.57
C VAL A 22 27.45 -31.57 -2.06
N ARG A 23 28.61 -31.89 -1.49
CA ARG A 23 29.66 -31.00 -1.01
C ARG A 23 30.36 -30.41 -2.24
N SER A 24 30.22 -29.11 -2.49
CA SER A 24 30.99 -28.43 -3.52
C SER A 24 32.09 -27.58 -2.87
N SER A 25 33.32 -27.88 -3.26
CA SER A 25 34.56 -27.24 -2.85
C SER A 25 34.65 -25.80 -3.38
N SER A 26 34.86 -24.85 -2.47
CA SER A 26 35.21 -23.46 -2.81
C SER A 26 36.65 -23.39 -3.35
N GLY A 27 36.79 -23.03 -4.63
CA GLY A 27 38.03 -22.55 -5.20
C GLY A 27 37.93 -21.05 -5.42
N THR A 28 38.64 -20.27 -4.61
CA THR A 28 38.78 -18.82 -4.74
C THR A 28 39.75 -18.50 -5.87
N ILE A 29 39.31 -17.79 -6.90
CA ILE A 29 40.20 -17.09 -7.83
C ILE A 29 39.87 -15.60 -7.77
N ALA A 30 40.81 -14.84 -7.21
CA ALA A 30 40.82 -13.39 -7.22
C ALA A 30 41.32 -12.91 -8.60
N GLY A 31 40.58 -12.00 -9.21
CA GLY A 31 40.97 -11.31 -10.44
C GLY A 31 40.60 -9.84 -10.33
N SER A 32 41.60 -9.01 -10.02
CA SER A 32 41.53 -7.55 -10.03
C SER A 32 41.38 -7.03 -11.47
N GLY A 33 40.47 -6.08 -11.69
CA GLY A 33 40.28 -5.41 -12.98
C GLY A 33 39.67 -4.02 -12.79
N SER A 34 40.37 -3.03 -13.35
CA SER A 34 40.31 -1.59 -13.11
C SER A 34 38.97 -0.88 -13.35
N THR A 35 38.68 0.10 -12.48
CA THR A 35 37.66 1.14 -12.59
C THR A 35 37.94 2.08 -13.78
N TYR A 36 36.99 2.17 -14.72
CA TYR A 36 36.86 3.33 -15.61
C TYR A 36 35.55 4.04 -15.28
N THR A 37 35.67 5.25 -14.74
CA THR A 37 34.58 6.17 -14.49
C THR A 37 34.13 6.82 -15.79
N THR A 38 32.91 6.50 -16.23
CA THR A 38 32.17 7.33 -17.19
C THR A 38 30.86 7.75 -16.55
N SER A 39 30.75 9.06 -16.36
CA SER A 39 29.59 9.82 -15.94
C SER A 39 28.34 9.43 -16.74
N ALA A 40 27.43 8.67 -16.13
CA ALA A 40 26.08 8.44 -16.62
C ALA A 40 25.09 9.09 -15.65
N ALA A 41 24.21 9.93 -16.20
CA ALA A 41 23.10 10.54 -15.50
C ALA A 41 22.32 9.48 -14.71
N ALA A 42 22.12 9.73 -13.41
CA ALA A 42 21.49 8.82 -12.48
C ALA A 42 20.04 8.53 -12.91
N SER A 43 19.81 7.39 -13.56
CA SER A 43 18.49 6.78 -13.60
C SER A 43 18.27 6.13 -12.24
N LEU A 44 17.30 6.65 -11.47
CA LEU A 44 16.91 6.08 -10.19
C LEU A 44 16.16 4.76 -10.44
N SER A 45 16.91 3.69 -10.71
CA SER A 45 16.40 2.32 -10.58
C SER A 45 16.25 2.02 -9.10
N MET A 46 15.12 2.41 -8.52
CA MET A 46 14.82 2.11 -7.11
C MET A 46 14.74 0.59 -6.92
N SER A 47 15.58 0.04 -6.04
CA SER A 47 15.51 -1.37 -5.66
C SER A 47 14.27 -1.63 -4.77
N MET A 48 13.82 -2.88 -4.69
CA MET A 48 12.76 -3.26 -3.74
C MET A 48 13.13 -2.96 -2.29
N GLU A 49 14.41 -3.03 -1.95
CA GLU A 49 14.94 -2.66 -0.63
C GLU A 49 14.89 -1.15 -0.40
N ALA A 50 15.17 -0.33 -1.42
CA ALA A 50 15.02 1.11 -1.34
C ALA A 50 13.54 1.53 -1.21
N LEU A 51 12.62 0.86 -1.92
CA LEU A 51 11.17 1.05 -1.74
C LEU A 51 10.67 0.56 -0.37
N ALA A 52 11.23 -0.52 0.16
CA ALA A 52 10.91 -1.03 1.49
C ALA A 52 11.46 -0.12 2.60
N ALA A 53 12.66 0.41 2.44
CA ALA A 53 13.30 1.32 3.40
C ALA A 53 12.66 2.72 3.38
N MET A 54 12.39 3.27 2.20
CA MET A 54 11.80 4.61 2.04
C MET A 54 10.32 4.67 2.46
N LEU A 55 9.68 3.50 2.56
CA LEU A 55 8.29 3.39 3.02
C LEU A 55 8.15 2.47 4.25
N SER A 56 9.26 2.20 4.95
CA SER A 56 9.21 1.60 6.28
C SER A 56 8.54 2.60 7.20
N LEU A 57 7.24 2.44 7.39
CA LEU A 57 6.47 3.09 8.45
C LEU A 57 6.71 2.35 9.78
N ASP A 58 7.93 1.86 10.03
CA ASP A 58 8.41 1.57 11.38
C ASP A 58 8.67 2.92 12.07
N SER A 59 7.59 3.52 12.56
CA SER A 59 7.68 4.61 13.53
C SER A 59 6.64 4.45 14.64
N LEU A 60 6.23 3.20 14.90
CA LEU A 60 5.42 2.86 16.07
C LEU A 60 6.20 2.09 17.15
N GLU A 61 7.49 1.82 16.95
CA GLU A 61 8.40 1.33 18.02
C GLU A 61 8.93 2.46 18.93
N TYR A 62 8.41 3.69 18.80
CA TYR A 62 8.77 4.83 19.66
C TYR A 62 7.74 5.14 20.76
N ILE A 63 6.87 4.18 21.10
CA ILE A 63 5.82 4.36 22.11
C ILE A 63 6.29 3.96 23.52
N ASP A 64 7.31 3.10 23.66
CA ASP A 64 7.68 2.57 24.99
C ASP A 64 8.53 3.53 25.85
N LYS A 65 9.05 4.64 25.30
CA LYS A 65 9.77 5.67 26.08
C LYS A 65 8.91 6.86 26.54
N GLU A 66 7.67 6.97 26.07
CA GLU A 66 6.77 8.09 26.41
C GLU A 66 5.93 7.81 27.67
N LYS A 67 5.79 6.53 28.04
CA LYS A 67 4.90 6.01 29.10
C LYS A 67 5.22 6.49 30.53
N GLU A 68 6.45 6.94 30.78
CA GLU A 68 6.83 7.47 32.11
C GLU A 68 6.61 8.98 32.25
N ARG A 69 6.54 9.75 31.15
CA ARG A 69 6.18 11.17 31.18
C ARG A 69 4.66 11.41 31.25
N GLU A 70 3.87 10.48 30.71
CA GLU A 70 2.39 10.56 30.72
C GLU A 70 1.79 10.56 32.15
N LYS A 71 2.40 9.89 33.14
CA LYS A 71 1.83 9.81 34.50
C LYS A 71 1.89 11.12 35.29
N GLU A 72 2.94 11.92 35.10
CA GLU A 72 3.13 13.17 35.83
C GLU A 72 2.20 14.27 35.28
N ASP A 73 2.03 14.29 33.96
CA ASP A 73 1.06 15.15 33.27
C ASP A 73 -0.40 14.76 33.61
N ASP A 74 -0.71 13.46 33.73
CA ASP A 74 -2.04 12.96 34.11
C ASP A 74 -2.45 13.37 35.54
N GLU A 75 -1.52 13.34 36.51
CA GLU A 75 -1.81 13.79 37.88
C GLU A 75 -2.00 15.31 37.98
N LYS A 76 -1.19 16.07 37.23
CA LYS A 76 -1.36 17.53 37.10
C LYS A 76 -2.72 17.88 36.48
N MET A 77 -3.14 17.10 35.49
CA MET A 77 -4.44 17.24 34.81
C MET A 77 -5.61 16.93 35.77
N LYS A 78 -5.50 15.88 36.59
CA LYS A 78 -6.50 15.54 37.63
C LYS A 78 -6.61 16.63 38.69
N GLN A 79 -5.49 17.17 39.16
CA GLN A 79 -5.48 18.25 40.16
C GLN A 79 -6.16 19.51 39.62
N MET A 80 -5.94 19.85 38.35
CA MET A 80 -6.57 21.00 37.71
C MET A 80 -8.09 20.84 37.56
N VAL A 81 -8.56 19.65 37.19
CA VAL A 81 -10.00 19.35 37.12
C VAL A 81 -10.64 19.46 38.52
N GLN A 82 -9.93 19.07 39.58
CA GLN A 82 -10.41 19.23 40.96
C GLN A 82 -10.41 20.70 41.42
N GLU A 83 -9.38 21.48 41.11
CA GLU A 83 -9.33 22.93 41.38
C GLU A 83 -10.50 23.67 40.73
N PHE A 84 -10.90 23.24 39.52
CA PHE A 84 -12.04 23.82 38.81
C PHE A 84 -13.38 23.63 39.56
N PHE A 85 -13.59 22.48 40.18
CA PHE A 85 -14.81 22.20 40.96
C PHE A 85 -14.80 22.77 42.38
N GLY A 86 -13.66 23.29 42.85
CA GLY A 86 -13.53 23.95 44.15
C GLY A 86 -13.84 25.45 44.15
N ALA A 87 -13.97 26.10 42.98
CA ALA A 87 -14.14 27.56 42.88
C ALA A 87 -15.63 28.00 42.76
N PRO A 88 -16.03 29.15 43.36
CA PRO A 88 -17.41 29.65 43.27
C PRO A 88 -17.78 30.06 41.85
N SER A 89 -18.98 29.69 41.39
CA SER A 89 -19.48 29.98 40.04
C SER A 89 -19.64 31.49 39.80
N ALA A 90 -18.84 32.03 38.89
CA ALA A 90 -19.14 33.28 38.19
C ALA A 90 -19.09 32.98 36.69
N ASP A 91 -20.09 33.43 35.94
CA ASP A 91 -20.32 33.07 34.52
C ASP A 91 -19.14 33.35 33.56
N ASP A 92 -18.17 34.20 33.94
CA ASP A 92 -16.90 34.44 33.22
C ASP A 92 -15.84 33.32 33.39
N CYS A 93 -16.07 32.35 34.29
CA CYS A 93 -15.13 31.27 34.61
C CYS A 93 -15.07 30.18 33.52
N SER A 94 -16.16 29.97 32.77
CA SER A 94 -16.26 28.86 31.81
C SER A 94 -15.29 28.98 30.63
N THR A 95 -15.09 30.20 30.10
CA THR A 95 -14.25 30.43 28.91
C THR A 95 -12.75 30.47 29.27
N SER A 96 -12.40 31.11 30.38
CA SER A 96 -11.02 31.19 30.88
C SER A 96 -10.48 29.83 31.32
N VAL A 97 -11.33 28.97 31.90
CA VAL A 97 -10.96 27.62 32.28
C VAL A 97 -10.76 26.72 31.06
N LEU A 98 -11.66 26.77 30.08
CA LEU A 98 -11.45 26.02 28.83
C LEU A 98 -10.13 26.43 28.17
N GLN A 99 -9.79 27.73 28.16
CA GLN A 99 -8.51 28.21 27.65
C GLN A 99 -7.30 27.62 28.38
N ARG A 100 -7.33 27.59 29.72
CA ARG A 100 -6.26 26.96 30.51
C ARG A 100 -6.19 25.45 30.26
N TRP A 101 -7.33 24.78 30.21
CA TRP A 101 -7.45 23.35 29.93
C TRP A 101 -6.83 22.95 28.58
N PHE A 102 -7.20 23.64 27.50
CA PHE A 102 -6.62 23.37 26.18
C PHE A 102 -5.12 23.72 26.10
N THR A 103 -4.65 24.70 26.88
CA THR A 103 -3.22 25.04 26.97
C THR A 103 -2.42 23.90 27.61
N GLU A 104 -2.93 23.31 28.68
CA GLU A 104 -2.29 22.18 29.38
C GLU A 104 -2.36 20.88 28.58
N LEU A 105 -3.42 20.69 27.79
CA LEU A 105 -3.50 19.62 26.79
C LEU A 105 -2.53 19.82 25.61
N GLY A 106 -1.80 20.94 25.55
CA GLY A 106 -0.88 21.26 24.46
C GLY A 106 -1.58 21.61 23.14
N VAL A 107 -2.85 21.98 23.19
CA VAL A 107 -3.69 22.28 22.02
C VAL A 107 -4.46 23.61 22.16
N PRO A 108 -3.86 24.72 22.62
CA PRO A 108 -4.55 26.01 22.76
C PRO A 108 -5.09 26.53 21.41
N TRP A 109 -4.46 26.10 20.31
CA TRP A 109 -4.84 26.45 18.93
C TRP A 109 -6.26 25.99 18.55
N VAL A 110 -6.80 24.95 19.19
CA VAL A 110 -8.16 24.43 18.90
C VAL A 110 -9.22 25.50 19.14
N LEU A 111 -9.01 26.39 20.12
CA LEU A 111 -9.94 27.47 20.44
C LEU A 111 -10.00 28.53 19.35
N HIS A 112 -8.86 28.87 18.76
CA HIS A 112 -8.80 29.81 17.65
C HIS A 112 -9.48 29.26 16.40
N LEU A 113 -9.41 27.95 16.19
CA LEU A 113 -10.05 27.27 15.07
C LEU A 113 -11.58 27.18 15.24
N ALA A 114 -12.06 26.90 16.45
CA ALA A 114 -13.48 26.94 16.76
C ALA A 114 -14.07 28.36 16.63
N ALA A 115 -13.32 29.38 17.04
CA ALA A 115 -13.70 30.77 16.85
C ALA A 115 -13.76 31.17 15.36
N ALA A 116 -12.77 30.75 14.56
CA ALA A 116 -12.74 30.99 13.12
C ALA A 116 -13.87 30.26 12.36
N ALA A 117 -14.19 29.01 12.75
CA ALA A 117 -15.30 28.24 12.20
C ALA A 117 -16.66 28.92 12.46
N SER A 118 -16.82 29.58 13.61
CA SER A 118 -18.02 30.37 13.93
C SER A 118 -18.10 31.71 13.18
N ALA A 119 -16.98 32.23 12.70
CA ALA A 119 -16.87 33.53 12.04
C ALA A 119 -16.98 33.47 10.50
N HIS A 120 -17.31 32.30 9.92
CA HIS A 120 -17.32 32.04 8.47
C HIS A 120 -16.00 32.29 7.73
N ASP A 121 -14.87 32.44 8.45
CA ASP A 121 -13.58 32.77 7.83
C ASP A 121 -12.72 31.52 7.61
N GLY A 122 -12.50 31.18 6.35
CA GLY A 122 -11.92 29.93 5.87
C GLY A 122 -10.39 29.82 6.03
N ALA A 123 -9.81 30.29 7.12
CA ALA A 123 -8.36 30.42 7.27
C ALA A 123 -7.59 29.07 7.20
N VAL A 124 -8.20 27.96 7.65
CA VAL A 124 -7.59 26.61 7.59
C VAL A 124 -7.70 26.00 6.18
N ALA A 125 -8.52 26.58 5.30
CA ALA A 125 -8.78 26.06 3.97
C ALA A 125 -7.63 26.26 2.97
N GLY A 126 -6.57 27.01 3.35
CA GLY A 126 -5.40 27.28 2.51
C GLY A 126 -4.13 26.51 2.88
N THR A 127 -4.05 25.94 4.08
CA THR A 127 -2.86 25.22 4.58
C THR A 127 -2.78 23.79 4.04
N LYS A 128 -1.60 23.38 3.56
CA LYS A 128 -1.38 22.00 3.08
C LYS A 128 -1.52 21.04 4.26
N LEU A 129 -2.31 19.97 4.11
CA LEU A 129 -2.56 19.04 5.22
C LEU A 129 -1.29 18.32 5.75
N VAL A 130 -0.21 18.28 4.95
CA VAL A 130 1.10 17.75 5.38
C VAL A 130 1.71 18.61 6.49
N GLU A 131 1.46 19.93 6.45
CA GLU A 131 1.91 20.87 7.49
C GLU A 131 1.10 20.70 8.78
N LEU A 132 -0.06 20.03 8.74
CA LEU A 132 -0.95 19.78 9.89
C LEU A 132 -0.63 18.47 10.64
N ILE A 133 0.37 17.69 10.22
CA ILE A 133 0.70 16.40 10.88
C ILE A 133 1.08 16.59 12.36
N PRO A 134 1.89 17.59 12.76
CA PRO A 134 2.17 17.86 14.18
C PRO A 134 0.91 18.18 14.98
N GLU A 135 0.02 19.00 14.42
CA GLU A 135 -1.25 19.41 15.01
C GLU A 135 -2.17 18.19 15.18
N ILE A 136 -2.29 17.34 14.16
CA ILE A 136 -3.03 16.07 14.24
C ILE A 136 -2.50 15.19 15.38
N ARG A 137 -1.18 15.07 15.53
CA ARG A 137 -0.59 14.27 16.59
C ARG A 137 -0.89 14.86 17.97
N SER A 138 -0.77 16.18 18.13
CA SER A 138 -1.14 16.86 19.39
C SER A 138 -2.62 16.69 19.73
N TRP A 139 -3.49 16.78 18.72
CA TRP A 139 -4.93 16.60 18.86
C TRP A 139 -5.31 15.18 19.30
N ILE A 140 -4.69 14.14 18.72
CA ILE A 140 -4.94 12.74 19.08
C ILE A 140 -4.58 12.50 20.55
N ARG A 141 -3.45 13.05 21.02
CA ARG A 141 -3.02 12.96 22.42
C ARG A 141 -4.00 13.69 23.35
N ALA A 142 -4.38 14.92 23.01
CA ALA A 142 -5.33 15.70 23.79
C ALA A 142 -6.68 14.99 23.91
N LEU A 143 -7.21 14.42 22.81
CA LEU A 143 -8.46 13.64 22.86
C LEU A 143 -8.34 12.41 23.77
N ALA A 144 -7.20 11.71 23.73
CA ALA A 144 -6.95 10.58 24.62
C ALA A 144 -6.98 11.02 26.09
N ALA A 145 -6.27 12.11 26.43
CA ALA A 145 -6.21 12.65 27.79
C ALA A 145 -7.60 13.11 28.30
N ILE A 146 -8.42 13.73 27.44
CA ILE A 146 -9.82 14.07 27.77
C ILE A 146 -10.62 12.79 28.10
N CYS A 147 -10.47 11.74 27.30
CA CYS A 147 -11.18 10.48 27.53
C CYS A 147 -10.74 9.79 28.82
N GLU A 148 -9.43 9.73 29.09
CA GLU A 148 -8.88 9.18 30.34
C GLU A 148 -9.37 9.97 31.56
N THR A 149 -9.34 11.30 31.48
CA THR A 149 -9.88 12.17 32.54
C THR A 149 -11.36 11.86 32.81
N THR A 150 -12.14 11.68 31.74
CA THR A 150 -13.57 11.34 31.85
C THR A 150 -13.76 9.98 32.55
N LEU A 151 -12.97 8.97 32.18
CA LEU A 151 -13.00 7.64 32.78
C LEU A 151 -12.54 7.61 34.25
N VAL A 152 -11.51 8.39 34.62
CA VAL A 152 -10.97 8.45 35.98
C VAL A 152 -11.90 9.19 36.93
N MET A 153 -12.58 10.23 36.44
CA MET A 153 -13.52 10.99 37.26
C MET A 153 -14.88 10.30 37.41
N ALA A 154 -15.25 9.41 36.47
CA ALA A 154 -16.50 8.65 36.50
C ALA A 154 -16.86 7.97 37.84
N PRO A 155 -15.95 7.29 38.56
CA PRO A 155 -16.27 6.61 39.81
C PRO A 155 -16.54 7.57 40.98
N LEU A 156 -16.06 8.81 40.93
CA LEU A 156 -16.24 9.80 42.01
C LEU A 156 -17.70 10.22 42.18
N PHE A 157 -18.54 9.99 41.18
CA PHE A 157 -19.97 10.33 41.20
C PHE A 157 -20.87 9.17 41.67
N ARG A 158 -20.28 8.06 42.16
CA ARG A 158 -21.04 6.87 42.57
C ARG A 158 -21.52 7.00 44.04
N PRO A 159 -22.82 6.81 44.35
CA PRO A 159 -23.36 6.99 45.71
C PRO A 159 -22.76 6.06 46.79
N ASP A 160 -22.27 4.87 46.42
CA ASP A 160 -21.85 3.82 47.37
C ASP A 160 -20.36 3.88 47.80
N CYS A 161 -19.59 4.88 47.35
CA CYS A 161 -18.15 4.96 47.63
C CYS A 161 -17.78 5.44 49.05
N GLY A 162 -18.75 5.63 49.94
CA GLY A 162 -18.51 5.93 51.35
C GLY A 162 -17.88 4.79 52.17
N SER A 163 -17.78 3.56 51.63
CA SER A 163 -17.40 2.37 52.42
C SER A 163 -16.21 1.56 51.87
N VAL A 164 -15.85 1.69 50.59
CA VAL A 164 -14.74 0.91 50.02
C VAL A 164 -13.57 1.85 49.75
N GLY A 165 -12.45 1.65 50.47
CA GLY A 165 -11.24 2.48 50.46
C GLY A 165 -10.44 2.51 49.15
N LEU A 166 -11.13 2.73 48.04
CA LEU A 166 -10.62 2.89 46.68
C LEU A 166 -10.70 4.34 46.18
N LEU A 167 -11.21 5.27 46.99
CA LEU A 167 -10.99 6.69 46.73
C LEU A 167 -9.47 6.95 46.75
N PRO A 168 -8.90 7.62 45.73
CA PRO A 168 -7.60 8.27 45.88
C PRO A 168 -7.62 9.05 47.21
N ARG A 169 -6.49 9.10 47.94
CA ARG A 169 -6.33 9.69 49.28
C ARG A 169 -6.85 11.14 49.48
N ILE A 170 -7.44 11.73 48.45
CA ILE A 170 -7.77 13.13 48.26
C ILE A 170 -9.11 13.53 48.90
N CYS A 171 -10.05 12.61 49.12
CA CYS A 171 -11.35 12.94 49.75
C CYS A 171 -11.35 12.82 51.30
N LYS A 172 -10.19 12.90 51.95
CA LYS A 172 -10.10 12.88 53.43
C LYS A 172 -10.01 14.25 54.07
N GLU A 173 -9.98 15.33 53.29
CA GLU A 173 -10.07 16.68 53.85
C GLU A 173 -11.54 17.12 53.90
N GLU A 174 -12.01 17.30 55.14
CA GLU A 174 -13.36 17.76 55.46
C GLU A 174 -13.65 19.09 54.76
N GLY A 175 -14.65 19.11 53.87
CA GLY A 175 -15.27 20.33 53.35
C GLY A 175 -15.20 20.59 51.84
N SER A 176 -14.73 19.68 50.99
CA SER A 176 -14.79 19.88 49.53
C SER A 176 -16.19 19.57 48.97
N ASN A 177 -16.85 20.56 48.38
CA ASN A 177 -18.08 20.38 47.59
C ASN A 177 -17.89 19.25 46.58
N ILE A 178 -18.72 18.21 46.65
CA ILE A 178 -18.74 17.15 45.64
C ILE A 178 -19.13 17.81 44.30
N PRO A 179 -18.34 17.65 43.22
CA PRO A 179 -18.66 18.23 41.92
C PRO A 179 -20.05 17.79 41.45
N ASP A 180 -20.85 18.70 40.90
CA ASP A 180 -22.10 18.32 40.25
C ASP A 180 -21.79 17.52 38.97
N GLN A 181 -22.32 16.30 38.91
CA GLN A 181 -22.19 15.39 37.77
C GLN A 181 -22.67 16.05 36.47
N SER A 182 -23.68 16.91 36.54
CA SER A 182 -24.23 17.62 35.37
C SER A 182 -23.25 18.68 34.83
N HIS A 183 -22.62 19.45 35.71
CA HIS A 183 -21.60 20.44 35.32
C HIS A 183 -20.35 19.79 34.75
N PHE A 184 -19.90 18.64 35.30
CA PHE A 184 -18.79 17.89 34.71
C PHE A 184 -19.14 17.39 33.30
N ALA A 185 -20.34 16.83 33.11
CA ALA A 185 -20.79 16.38 31.79
C ALA A 185 -20.85 17.53 30.77
N GLN A 186 -21.37 18.70 31.14
CA GLN A 186 -21.41 19.89 30.28
C GLN A 186 -20.02 20.41 29.92
N PHE A 187 -19.07 20.35 30.87
CA PHE A 187 -17.67 20.72 30.61
C PHE A 187 -17.02 19.79 29.59
N ILE A 188 -17.17 18.47 29.76
CA ILE A 188 -16.67 17.48 28.81
C ILE A 188 -17.33 17.66 27.44
N GLN A 189 -18.64 17.93 27.40
CA GLN A 189 -19.36 18.23 26.17
C GLN A 189 -18.75 19.43 25.44
N SER A 190 -18.59 20.58 26.12
CA SER A 190 -18.03 21.80 25.52
C SER A 190 -16.60 21.59 25.02
N THR A 191 -15.81 20.81 25.76
CA THR A 191 -14.44 20.44 25.39
C THR A 191 -14.43 19.57 24.12
N MET A 192 -15.25 18.51 24.08
CA MET A 192 -15.32 17.61 22.93
C MET A 192 -15.82 18.32 21.67
N PHE A 193 -16.83 19.18 21.78
CA PHE A 193 -17.35 19.92 20.62
C PHE A 193 -16.32 20.87 20.03
N LYS A 194 -15.49 21.51 20.86
CA LYS A 194 -14.36 22.33 20.38
C LYS A 194 -13.29 21.49 19.69
N MET A 195 -12.98 20.31 20.22
CA MET A 195 -12.07 19.36 19.57
C MET A 195 -12.60 18.90 18.20
N LEU A 196 -13.90 18.67 18.07
CA LEU A 196 -14.52 18.23 16.82
C LEU A 196 -14.50 19.28 15.70
N ALA A 197 -14.47 20.57 16.02
CA ALA A 197 -14.33 21.63 15.02
C ALA A 197 -13.06 21.47 14.16
N PHE A 198 -11.98 20.91 14.73
CA PHE A 198 -10.78 20.56 13.97
C PHE A 198 -11.03 19.43 12.97
N VAL A 199 -11.81 18.41 13.35
CA VAL A 199 -12.16 17.30 12.47
C VAL A 199 -12.96 17.80 11.25
N ASP A 200 -13.90 18.70 11.47
CA ASP A 200 -14.68 19.29 10.38
C ASP A 200 -13.78 20.11 9.43
N ALA A 201 -12.82 20.85 9.97
CA ALA A 201 -11.86 21.62 9.18
C ALA A 201 -10.93 20.72 8.32
N ILE A 202 -10.41 19.62 8.87
CA ILE A 202 -9.57 18.68 8.10
C ILE A 202 -10.39 17.95 7.03
N VAL A 203 -11.66 17.61 7.31
CA VAL A 203 -12.56 16.99 6.33
C VAL A 203 -12.82 17.95 5.16
N ALA A 204 -13.11 19.23 5.45
CA ALA A 204 -13.31 20.26 4.44
C ALA A 204 -12.05 20.49 3.59
N SER A 205 -10.86 20.50 4.21
CA SER A 205 -9.58 20.59 3.49
C SER A 205 -9.31 19.36 2.61
N ASN A 206 -9.69 18.17 3.09
CA ASN A 206 -9.53 16.93 2.34
C ASN A 206 -10.33 16.90 1.04
N ALA A 207 -11.55 17.46 1.05
CA ALA A 207 -12.43 17.55 -0.11
C ALA A 207 -11.92 18.52 -1.19
N LYS A 208 -11.17 19.56 -0.81
CA LYS A 208 -10.66 20.58 -1.74
C LYS A 208 -9.36 20.18 -2.45
N ASN A 209 -8.65 19.19 -1.95
CA ASN A 209 -7.36 18.78 -2.52
C ASN A 209 -7.57 17.95 -3.78
N THR A 210 -7.10 18.45 -4.93
CA THR A 210 -7.05 17.66 -6.16
C THR A 210 -5.91 16.65 -6.07
N TYR A 211 -6.25 15.39 -5.77
CA TYR A 211 -5.29 14.29 -5.61
C TYR A 211 -4.45 13.99 -6.86
N VAL A 212 -4.90 14.46 -8.03
CA VAL A 212 -4.24 14.31 -9.33
C VAL A 212 -2.84 14.94 -9.35
N GLN A 213 -2.68 16.17 -8.86
CA GLN A 213 -1.38 16.87 -8.88
C GLN A 213 -0.37 16.23 -7.91
N VAL A 214 -0.81 15.80 -6.73
CA VAL A 214 0.06 15.20 -5.70
C VAL A 214 0.44 13.76 -6.06
N PHE A 215 -0.48 12.98 -6.62
CA PHE A 215 -0.20 11.61 -7.06
C PHE A 215 0.96 11.54 -8.08
N LEU A 216 1.07 12.55 -8.96
CA LEU A 216 2.11 12.64 -9.98
C LEU A 216 3.43 13.25 -9.49
N THR A 217 3.44 13.97 -8.35
CA THR A 217 4.59 14.76 -7.88
C THR A 217 5.16 14.33 -6.51
N ASP A 218 4.35 13.76 -5.62
CA ASP A 218 4.75 13.32 -4.27
C ASP A 218 3.81 12.21 -3.74
N SER A 219 3.96 10.99 -4.27
CA SER A 219 3.21 9.82 -3.81
C SER A 219 3.41 9.51 -2.30
N PRO A 220 4.60 9.65 -1.70
CA PRO A 220 4.79 9.47 -0.25
C PRO A 220 3.97 10.44 0.60
N GLY A 221 3.98 11.74 0.30
CA GLY A 221 3.22 12.75 1.05
C GLY A 221 1.71 12.50 1.03
N LEU A 222 1.19 11.98 -0.08
CA LEU A 222 -0.22 11.60 -0.20
C LEU A 222 -0.63 10.50 0.79
N TYR A 223 0.14 9.41 0.84
CA TYR A 223 -0.18 8.30 1.73
C TYR A 223 0.04 8.66 3.20
N GLN A 224 1.03 9.50 3.53
CA GLN A 224 1.22 10.03 4.88
C GLN A 224 -0.01 10.83 5.35
N LYS A 225 -0.58 11.66 4.46
CA LYS A 225 -1.81 12.40 4.73
C LYS A 225 -2.97 11.46 5.09
N ILE A 226 -3.20 10.41 4.29
CA ILE A 226 -4.29 9.47 4.57
C ILE A 226 -4.03 8.70 5.86
N THR A 227 -2.79 8.28 6.13
CA THR A 227 -2.41 7.66 7.41
C THR A 227 -2.71 8.58 8.61
N ALA A 228 -2.43 9.87 8.51
CA ALA A 228 -2.75 10.81 9.58
C ALA A 228 -4.27 10.90 9.84
N LEU A 229 -5.09 10.95 8.77
CA LEU A 229 -6.56 10.94 8.88
C LEU A 229 -7.09 9.63 9.47
N LEU A 230 -6.51 8.48 9.10
CA LEU A 230 -6.83 7.18 9.71
C LEU A 230 -6.52 7.18 11.22
N GLY A 231 -5.44 7.83 11.64
CA GLY A 231 -5.10 8.04 13.05
C GLY A 231 -6.16 8.84 13.81
N VAL A 232 -6.63 9.95 13.23
CA VAL A 232 -7.73 10.76 13.81
C VAL A 232 -9.00 9.93 13.93
N ARG A 233 -9.38 9.20 12.86
CA ARG A 233 -10.56 8.33 12.87
C ARG A 233 -10.47 7.27 13.97
N SER A 234 -9.32 6.60 14.11
CA SER A 234 -9.10 5.62 15.18
C SER A 234 -9.21 6.24 16.57
N ALA A 235 -8.71 7.46 16.77
CA ALA A 235 -8.84 8.18 18.03
C ALA A 235 -10.32 8.48 18.37
N LEU A 236 -11.11 8.89 17.37
CA LEU A 236 -12.56 9.07 17.51
C LEU A 236 -13.27 7.76 17.87
N SER A 237 -12.96 6.64 17.21
CA SER A 237 -13.54 5.33 17.54
C SER A 237 -13.30 4.95 19.01
N ARG A 238 -12.08 5.20 19.52
CA ARG A 238 -11.76 4.97 20.95
C ARG A 238 -12.53 5.92 21.86
N ALA A 239 -12.65 7.19 21.49
CA ALA A 239 -13.39 8.17 22.28
C ALA A 239 -14.88 7.80 22.41
N ILE A 240 -15.51 7.31 21.34
CA ILE A 240 -16.90 6.81 21.37
C ILE A 240 -17.05 5.69 22.39
N VAL A 241 -16.14 4.71 22.39
CA VAL A 241 -16.17 3.59 23.35
C VAL A 241 -15.95 4.11 24.78
N ASN A 242 -14.96 4.97 25.00
CA ASN A 242 -14.63 5.50 26.33
C ASN A 242 -15.77 6.34 26.92
N VAL A 243 -16.35 7.25 26.14
CA VAL A 243 -17.50 8.07 26.57
C VAL A 243 -18.71 7.18 26.85
N GLY A 244 -18.95 6.15 26.04
CA GLY A 244 -20.03 5.18 26.28
C GLY A 244 -19.90 4.46 27.63
N MET A 245 -18.67 4.23 28.09
CA MET A 245 -18.39 3.56 29.37
C MET A 245 -18.37 4.53 30.57
N SER A 246 -18.14 5.82 30.36
CA SER A 246 -17.78 6.77 31.42
C SER A 246 -18.90 7.18 32.39
N PHE A 247 -20.17 6.87 32.10
CA PHE A 247 -21.29 7.35 32.95
C PHE A 247 -22.11 6.23 33.61
N ASN A 248 -21.54 5.02 33.76
CA ASN A 248 -22.25 3.86 34.32
C ASN A 248 -21.76 3.44 35.74
N PRO A 249 -22.66 3.02 36.67
CA PRO A 249 -24.12 2.91 36.54
C PRO A 249 -24.91 4.11 37.12
N ARG A 250 -26.03 4.46 36.45
CA ARG A 250 -27.06 5.49 36.77
C ARG A 250 -26.62 6.96 36.64
N PRO A 251 -26.49 7.47 35.40
CA PRO A 251 -26.44 8.91 35.16
C PRO A 251 -27.81 9.56 35.45
N SER A 252 -27.81 10.85 35.79
CA SER A 252 -29.06 11.63 35.77
C SER A 252 -29.60 11.71 34.34
N ALA A 253 -30.91 11.92 34.16
CA ALA A 253 -31.50 12.05 32.82
C ALA A 253 -30.82 13.15 31.96
N GLU A 254 -30.32 14.20 32.62
CA GLU A 254 -29.56 15.26 31.96
C GLU A 254 -28.17 14.80 31.52
N VAL A 255 -27.46 14.03 32.35
CA VAL A 255 -26.14 13.46 31.99
C VAL A 255 -26.29 12.39 30.90
N GLU A 256 -27.36 11.59 30.91
CA GLU A 256 -27.70 10.67 29.82
C GLU A 256 -27.91 11.42 28.49
N ARG A 257 -28.66 12.53 28.53
CA ARG A 257 -28.89 13.38 27.35
C ARG A 257 -27.58 13.95 26.82
N ILE A 258 -26.75 14.52 27.69
CA ILE A 258 -25.44 15.09 27.32
C ILE A 258 -24.52 14.01 26.73
N GLN A 259 -24.45 12.83 27.36
CA GLN A 259 -23.66 11.71 26.87
C GLN A 259 -24.13 11.27 25.48
N GLY A 260 -25.45 11.14 25.28
CA GLY A 260 -26.05 10.81 23.98
C GLY A 260 -25.69 11.83 22.89
N GLU A 261 -25.71 13.12 23.23
CA GLU A 261 -25.28 14.19 22.31
C GLU A 261 -23.81 14.07 21.94
N ILE A 262 -22.92 13.89 22.92
CA ILE A 262 -21.49 13.69 22.67
C ILE A 262 -21.26 12.50 21.73
N LEU A 263 -21.87 11.34 22.02
CA LEU A 263 -21.73 10.13 21.22
C LEU A 263 -22.23 10.34 19.78
N SER A 264 -23.40 10.97 19.63
CA SER A 264 -23.97 11.30 18.31
C SER A 264 -23.01 12.15 17.47
N HIS A 265 -22.45 13.21 18.07
CA HIS A 265 -21.50 14.09 17.38
C HIS A 265 -20.17 13.40 17.06
N LEU A 266 -19.62 12.59 17.97
CA LEU A 266 -18.41 11.80 17.72
C LEU A 266 -18.62 10.81 16.58
N SER A 267 -19.73 10.06 16.58
CA SER A 267 -20.06 9.10 15.52
C SER A 267 -20.31 9.78 14.18
N ALA A 268 -20.99 10.93 14.16
CA ALA A 268 -21.17 11.72 12.95
C ALA A 268 -19.82 12.19 12.37
N SER A 269 -18.94 12.70 13.23
CA SER A 269 -17.60 13.15 12.82
C SER A 269 -16.71 12.01 12.32
N GLU A 270 -16.73 10.86 13.01
CA GLU A 270 -16.03 9.64 12.55
C GLU A 270 -16.54 9.19 11.18
N GLY A 271 -17.87 9.19 10.99
CA GLY A 271 -18.52 8.80 9.75
C GLY A 271 -18.22 9.74 8.59
N ASN A 272 -18.16 11.05 8.83
CA ASN A 272 -17.80 12.07 7.84
C ASN A 272 -16.32 11.96 7.45
N LEU A 273 -15.44 11.72 8.43
CA LEU A 273 -14.02 11.50 8.17
C LEU A 273 -13.79 10.20 7.38
N GLY A 274 -14.53 9.13 7.69
CA GLY A 274 -14.53 7.89 6.91
C GLY A 274 -14.87 8.11 5.44
N GLU A 275 -15.90 8.89 5.13
CA GLU A 275 -16.27 9.27 3.76
C GLU A 275 -15.16 10.04 3.05
N ALA A 276 -14.59 11.03 3.75
CA ALA A 276 -13.52 11.84 3.18
C ALA A 276 -12.30 10.98 2.82
N ILE A 277 -11.92 10.04 3.69
CA ILE A 277 -10.85 9.08 3.43
C ILE A 277 -11.21 8.17 2.25
N TRP A 278 -12.43 7.63 2.24
CA TRP A 278 -12.90 6.76 1.16
C TRP A 278 -12.90 7.46 -0.21
N SER A 279 -13.44 8.68 -0.27
CA SER A 279 -13.47 9.50 -1.47
C SER A 279 -12.06 9.80 -1.98
N ALA A 280 -11.12 10.13 -1.10
CA ALA A 280 -9.73 10.34 -1.47
C ALA A 280 -9.11 9.06 -2.06
N MET A 281 -9.39 7.89 -1.47
CA MET A 281 -8.92 6.61 -1.96
C MET A 281 -9.50 6.23 -3.32
N GLU A 282 -10.78 6.47 -3.56
CA GLU A 282 -11.40 6.25 -4.86
C GLU A 282 -10.87 7.21 -5.93
N GLN A 283 -10.55 8.45 -5.56
CA GLN A 283 -9.88 9.39 -6.47
C GLN A 283 -8.49 8.90 -6.85
N ILE A 284 -7.70 8.41 -5.88
CA ILE A 284 -6.38 7.79 -6.14
C ILE A 284 -6.54 6.57 -7.05
N ARG A 285 -7.49 5.69 -6.75
CA ARG A 285 -7.77 4.49 -7.55
C ARG A 285 -8.12 4.85 -8.99
N THR A 286 -9.01 5.82 -9.15
CA THR A 286 -9.44 6.31 -10.46
C THR A 286 -8.28 6.90 -11.25
N GLU A 287 -7.47 7.75 -10.61
CA GLU A 287 -6.31 8.38 -11.26
C GLU A 287 -5.25 7.34 -11.64
N LEU A 288 -4.99 6.35 -10.78
CA LEU A 288 -4.10 5.24 -11.07
C LEU A 288 -4.54 4.45 -12.32
N ILE A 289 -5.84 4.23 -12.48
CA ILE A 289 -6.40 3.56 -13.66
C ILE A 289 -6.30 4.48 -14.90
N ASN A 290 -6.59 5.76 -14.77
CA ASN A 290 -6.58 6.70 -15.88
C ASN A 290 -5.16 7.02 -16.39
N THR A 291 -4.19 7.23 -15.49
CA THR A 291 -2.78 7.46 -15.83
C THR A 291 -2.18 6.28 -16.58
N SER A 292 -2.59 5.05 -16.25
CA SER A 292 -2.19 3.87 -17.01
C SER A 292 -2.84 3.78 -18.40
N SER A 293 -3.94 4.50 -18.64
CA SER A 293 -4.67 4.52 -19.91
C SER A 293 -4.22 5.62 -20.87
N ASN A 294 -3.78 6.78 -20.34
CA ASN A 294 -3.52 7.98 -21.15
C ASN A 294 -2.09 7.99 -21.72
N ASP A 295 -1.99 8.14 -23.04
CA ASP A 295 -0.75 8.33 -23.82
C ASP A 295 0.04 9.62 -23.49
N SER A 296 -0.44 10.48 -22.58
CA SER A 296 0.04 11.87 -22.43
C SER A 296 1.35 12.06 -21.65
N LEU A 297 2.01 11.00 -21.18
CA LEU A 297 3.42 11.07 -20.73
C LEU A 297 4.42 10.76 -21.86
N SER A 298 3.95 10.71 -23.12
CA SER A 298 4.79 10.66 -24.33
C SER A 298 5.50 11.99 -24.65
N SER A 299 6.22 12.57 -23.68
CA SER A 299 7.16 13.66 -23.98
C SER A 299 8.46 13.61 -23.18
N THR A 300 8.90 12.41 -22.82
CA THR A 300 10.35 12.15 -22.81
C THR A 300 10.63 10.91 -23.65
N SER A 301 11.56 11.08 -24.59
CA SER A 301 12.06 10.06 -25.51
C SER A 301 12.62 8.84 -24.75
N GLN A 302 11.75 7.94 -24.30
CA GLN A 302 12.14 6.60 -23.90
C GLN A 302 11.42 5.64 -24.85
N GLY A 303 12.14 5.20 -25.87
CA GLY A 303 11.65 4.19 -26.81
C GLY A 303 11.12 2.96 -26.07
N SER A 304 10.32 2.15 -26.77
CA SER A 304 9.75 0.89 -26.26
C SER A 304 10.77 0.18 -25.34
N SER A 305 10.50 0.18 -24.04
CA SER A 305 11.38 -0.42 -23.03
C SER A 305 10.71 -1.66 -22.47
N SER A 306 11.47 -2.71 -22.19
CA SER A 306 10.97 -3.87 -21.47
C SER A 306 10.89 -3.65 -19.97
N ASP A 307 11.39 -2.53 -19.43
CA ASP A 307 11.46 -2.28 -17.99
C ASP A 307 10.05 -2.17 -17.34
N ILE A 308 10.03 -2.16 -16.00
CA ILE A 308 8.81 -2.01 -15.23
C ILE A 308 8.26 -0.59 -15.42
N HIS A 309 6.99 -0.50 -15.80
CA HIS A 309 6.28 0.74 -16.06
C HIS A 309 5.92 1.46 -14.76
N GLU A 310 5.92 2.79 -14.74
CA GLU A 310 5.57 3.57 -13.54
C GLU A 310 4.16 3.27 -13.02
N ALA A 311 3.20 3.04 -13.92
CA ALA A 311 1.85 2.60 -13.51
C ALA A 311 1.87 1.30 -12.68
N THR A 312 2.79 0.36 -12.97
CA THR A 312 2.96 -0.85 -12.18
C THR A 312 3.51 -0.52 -10.80
N TRP A 313 4.51 0.37 -10.70
CA TRP A 313 5.02 0.82 -9.41
C TRP A 313 3.94 1.53 -8.58
N SER A 314 3.13 2.37 -9.20
CA SER A 314 2.03 3.06 -8.53
C SER A 314 0.96 2.09 -8.02
N VAL A 315 0.63 1.03 -8.78
CA VAL A 315 -0.25 -0.06 -8.29
C VAL A 315 0.37 -0.76 -7.09
N LEU A 316 1.67 -1.07 -7.13
CA LEU A 316 2.34 -1.73 -6.00
C LEU A 316 2.33 -0.85 -4.74
N ARG A 317 2.56 0.46 -4.87
CA ARG A 317 2.45 1.42 -3.74
C ARG A 317 1.03 1.44 -3.17
N TYR A 318 0.01 1.47 -4.04
CA TYR A 318 -1.40 1.40 -3.65
C TYR A 318 -1.74 0.12 -2.89
N ILE A 319 -1.37 -1.05 -3.43
CA ILE A 319 -1.59 -2.34 -2.76
C ILE A 319 -0.94 -2.31 -1.38
N ARG A 320 0.34 -1.93 -1.31
CA ARG A 320 1.08 -1.91 -0.05
C ARG A 320 0.42 -1.01 1.00
N PHE A 321 -0.04 0.18 0.60
CA PHE A 321 -0.74 1.10 1.49
C PHE A 321 -2.04 0.51 2.02
N MET A 322 -2.88 -0.03 1.12
CA MET A 322 -4.17 -0.63 1.47
C MET A 322 -3.99 -1.81 2.44
N MET A 323 -2.97 -2.62 2.22
CA MET A 323 -2.67 -3.76 3.09
C MET A 323 -2.07 -3.35 4.43
N SER A 324 -1.29 -2.26 4.47
CA SER A 324 -0.71 -1.74 5.73
C SER A 324 -1.78 -1.21 6.70
N HIS A 325 -2.92 -0.75 6.16
CA HIS A 325 -4.04 -0.22 6.95
C HIS A 325 -5.31 -1.07 6.75
N HIS A 326 -5.14 -2.38 6.59
CA HIS A 326 -6.21 -3.28 6.13
C HIS A 326 -7.48 -3.22 6.97
N SER A 327 -7.37 -3.26 8.30
CA SER A 327 -8.52 -3.25 9.21
C SER A 327 -9.34 -1.96 9.08
N SER A 328 -8.68 -0.80 9.10
CA SER A 328 -9.32 0.50 8.96
C SER A 328 -9.92 0.69 7.57
N MET A 329 -9.18 0.34 6.52
CA MET A 329 -9.66 0.44 5.14
C MET A 329 -10.83 -0.49 4.87
N ARG A 330 -10.83 -1.70 5.46
CA ARG A 330 -11.96 -2.63 5.38
C ARG A 330 -13.21 -2.04 6.03
N ALA A 331 -13.09 -1.50 7.24
CA ALA A 331 -14.22 -0.89 7.95
C ALA A 331 -14.81 0.28 7.16
N ILE A 332 -13.96 1.19 6.68
CA ILE A 332 -14.36 2.33 5.84
C ILE A 332 -15.05 1.86 4.55
N ALA A 333 -14.50 0.85 3.87
CA ALA A 333 -15.09 0.30 2.65
C ALA A 333 -16.49 -0.28 2.92
N SER A 334 -16.65 -1.04 4.00
CA SER A 334 -17.92 -1.63 4.40
C SER A 334 -18.97 -0.57 4.73
N GLU A 335 -18.59 0.49 5.45
CA GLU A 335 -19.46 1.63 5.76
C GLU A 335 -19.90 2.37 4.49
N ALA A 336 -18.96 2.64 3.58
CA ALA A 336 -19.25 3.31 2.31
C ALA A 336 -20.19 2.47 1.43
N ALA A 337 -19.98 1.15 1.36
CA ALA A 337 -20.85 0.25 0.61
C ALA A 337 -22.28 0.24 1.17
N ALA A 338 -22.43 0.20 2.50
CA ALA A 338 -23.73 0.26 3.15
C ALA A 338 -24.49 1.56 2.84
N ARG A 339 -23.79 2.71 2.80
CA ARG A 339 -24.38 4.02 2.51
C ARG A 339 -24.79 4.19 1.06
N LEU A 340 -23.99 3.69 0.14
CA LEU A 340 -24.27 3.80 -1.30
C LEU A 340 -25.39 2.85 -1.77
N GLY A 341 -25.88 1.97 -0.90
CA GLY A 341 -26.87 0.95 -1.27
C GLY A 341 -26.41 0.05 -2.41
N LYS A 342 -25.10 0.01 -2.67
CA LYS A 342 -24.53 -0.80 -3.75
C LYS A 342 -24.40 -2.22 -3.21
N GLU A 343 -25.19 -3.12 -3.78
CA GLU A 343 -24.98 -4.54 -3.58
C GLU A 343 -23.59 -4.88 -4.15
N TYR A 344 -22.67 -5.17 -3.24
CA TYR A 344 -21.31 -5.54 -3.58
C TYR A 344 -21.35 -6.84 -4.38
N VAL A 345 -20.92 -6.77 -5.63
CA VAL A 345 -20.68 -7.97 -6.46
C VAL A 345 -19.21 -8.34 -6.30
N PRO A 346 -18.89 -9.45 -5.61
CA PRO A 346 -17.51 -9.89 -5.46
C PRO A 346 -16.91 -10.21 -6.82
N TRP A 347 -15.64 -9.83 -7.04
CA TRP A 347 -14.90 -10.17 -8.25
C TRP A 347 -14.91 -11.69 -8.50
N GLU A 348 -14.66 -12.50 -7.47
CA GLU A 348 -14.82 -13.95 -7.46
C GLU A 348 -15.16 -14.44 -6.03
N GLY A 349 -16.05 -15.43 -5.89
CA GLY A 349 -16.12 -16.33 -4.72
C GLY A 349 -16.13 -15.73 -3.31
N GLY A 350 -17.03 -14.79 -3.00
CA GLY A 350 -17.22 -14.30 -1.61
C GLY A 350 -16.01 -13.56 -1.03
N VAL A 351 -15.09 -13.09 -1.87
CA VAL A 351 -13.94 -12.27 -1.47
C VAL A 351 -14.45 -10.98 -0.82
N GLN A 352 -13.72 -10.46 0.16
CA GLN A 352 -14.04 -9.21 0.84
C GLN A 352 -13.89 -8.00 -0.10
N LEU A 353 -14.70 -6.96 0.14
CA LEU A 353 -14.80 -5.76 -0.70
C LEU A 353 -13.45 -5.11 -0.99
N LEU A 354 -12.62 -4.92 0.04
CA LEU A 354 -11.32 -4.28 -0.07
C LEU A 354 -10.39 -5.04 -1.02
N GLU A 355 -10.30 -6.37 -0.86
CA GLU A 355 -9.49 -7.23 -1.71
C GLU A 355 -10.01 -7.27 -3.15
N SER A 356 -11.33 -7.29 -3.35
CA SER A 356 -11.93 -7.23 -4.68
C SER A 356 -11.57 -5.94 -5.41
N MET A 357 -11.61 -4.79 -4.73
CA MET A 357 -11.22 -3.52 -5.32
C MET A 357 -9.73 -3.48 -5.68
N ILE A 358 -8.87 -4.07 -4.84
CA ILE A 358 -7.45 -4.22 -5.15
C ILE A 358 -7.27 -5.07 -6.42
N MET A 359 -7.95 -6.21 -6.52
CA MET A 359 -7.88 -7.10 -7.67
C MET A 359 -8.39 -6.42 -8.95
N GLU A 360 -9.49 -5.69 -8.87
CA GLU A 360 -10.05 -4.93 -9.98
C GLU A 360 -9.05 -3.87 -10.47
N THR A 361 -8.48 -3.08 -9.56
CA THR A 361 -7.46 -2.08 -9.90
C THR A 361 -6.25 -2.71 -10.60
N VAL A 362 -5.74 -3.84 -10.08
CA VAL A 362 -4.65 -4.59 -10.71
C VAL A 362 -5.05 -5.05 -12.11
N SER A 363 -6.26 -5.59 -12.28
CA SER A 363 -6.78 -6.06 -13.55
C SER A 363 -6.89 -4.93 -14.58
N CYS A 364 -7.44 -3.78 -14.18
CA CYS A 364 -7.56 -2.59 -15.02
C CYS A 364 -6.20 -2.09 -15.50
N VAL A 365 -5.24 -1.89 -14.58
CA VAL A 365 -3.90 -1.41 -14.95
C VAL A 365 -3.18 -2.40 -15.85
N GLN A 366 -3.32 -3.71 -15.62
CA GLN A 366 -2.76 -4.71 -16.52
C GLN A 366 -3.39 -4.70 -17.90
N GLY A 367 -4.71 -4.48 -17.99
CA GLY A 367 -5.42 -4.32 -19.25
C GLY A 367 -4.91 -3.09 -20.02
N ASN A 368 -4.66 -1.99 -19.31
CA ASN A 368 -4.16 -0.75 -19.92
C ASN A 368 -2.71 -0.89 -20.40
N LEU A 369 -1.83 -1.50 -19.58
CA LEU A 369 -0.46 -1.83 -20.00
C LEU A 369 -0.46 -2.79 -21.21
N ALA A 370 -1.40 -3.73 -21.27
CA ALA A 370 -1.56 -4.61 -22.42
C ALA A 370 -1.91 -3.83 -23.70
N LYS A 371 -2.85 -2.89 -23.64
CA LYS A 371 -3.21 -2.01 -24.76
C LYS A 371 -2.04 -1.11 -25.17
N GLN A 372 -1.39 -0.46 -24.21
CA GLN A 372 -0.22 0.39 -24.48
C GLN A 372 0.90 -0.39 -25.17
N SER A 373 1.12 -1.64 -24.77
CA SER A 373 2.14 -2.51 -25.36
C SER A 373 1.88 -2.87 -26.83
N GLU A 374 0.67 -2.65 -27.36
CA GLU A 374 0.35 -2.90 -28.78
C GLU A 374 1.05 -1.93 -29.73
N SER A 375 1.47 -0.76 -29.23
CA SER A 375 2.26 0.22 -29.98
C SER A 375 3.73 -0.19 -30.19
N PHE A 376 4.19 -1.27 -29.53
CA PHE A 376 5.60 -1.66 -29.57
C PHE A 376 5.92 -2.27 -30.94
N PRO A 377 6.97 -1.79 -31.64
CA PRO A 377 7.33 -2.27 -32.96
C PRO A 377 7.86 -3.72 -32.93
N ASP A 378 8.55 -4.10 -31.86
CA ASP A 378 9.06 -5.46 -31.66
C ASP A 378 8.13 -6.27 -30.74
N GLN A 379 7.58 -7.37 -31.27
CA GLN A 379 6.68 -8.26 -30.53
C GLN A 379 7.36 -8.98 -29.37
N GLY A 380 8.65 -9.30 -29.48
CA GLY A 380 9.42 -9.91 -28.40
C GLY A 380 9.55 -8.96 -27.21
N LEU A 381 9.90 -7.70 -27.52
CA LEU A 381 10.00 -6.63 -26.53
C LEU A 381 8.66 -6.37 -25.83
N ARG A 382 7.56 -6.38 -26.59
CA ARG A 382 6.19 -6.32 -26.05
C ARG A 382 5.93 -7.41 -25.01
N PHE A 383 6.27 -8.67 -25.33
CA PHE A 383 6.02 -9.76 -24.38
C PHE A 383 6.94 -9.71 -23.16
N LEU A 384 8.18 -9.25 -23.29
CA LEU A 384 9.05 -9.01 -22.14
C LEU A 384 8.54 -7.89 -21.23
N PHE A 385 8.05 -6.80 -21.81
CA PHE A 385 7.41 -5.72 -21.06
C PHE A 385 6.23 -6.25 -20.23
N LEU A 386 5.30 -6.97 -20.87
CA LEU A 386 4.15 -7.56 -20.16
C LEU A 386 4.55 -8.58 -19.10
N LEU A 387 5.60 -9.36 -19.39
CA LEU A 387 6.16 -10.35 -18.48
C LEU A 387 6.76 -9.70 -17.23
N ASN A 388 7.61 -8.68 -17.39
CA ASN A 388 8.26 -7.98 -16.28
C ASN A 388 7.23 -7.32 -15.36
N ASN A 389 6.29 -6.57 -15.93
CA ASN A 389 5.23 -5.88 -15.18
C ASN A 389 4.30 -6.88 -14.46
N SER A 390 3.90 -7.97 -15.13
CA SER A 390 3.04 -8.98 -14.50
C SER A 390 3.78 -9.77 -13.42
N ASN A 391 5.08 -10.02 -13.59
CA ASN A 391 5.87 -10.82 -12.66
C ASN A 391 6.07 -10.12 -11.32
N ILE A 392 6.38 -8.82 -11.34
CA ILE A 392 6.56 -8.06 -10.10
C ILE A 392 5.25 -7.93 -9.32
N ILE A 393 4.12 -7.70 -10.01
CA ILE A 393 2.78 -7.72 -9.39
C ILE A 393 2.50 -9.08 -8.75
N ARG A 394 2.78 -10.17 -9.47
CA ARG A 394 2.64 -11.54 -8.94
C ARG A 394 3.47 -11.74 -7.67
N GLN A 395 4.74 -11.37 -7.68
CA GLN A 395 5.63 -11.54 -6.53
C GLN A 395 5.07 -10.84 -5.29
N HIS A 396 4.65 -9.58 -5.45
CA HIS A 396 4.08 -8.78 -4.37
C HIS A 396 2.77 -9.38 -3.81
N LEU A 397 1.87 -9.83 -4.69
CA LEU A 397 0.62 -10.46 -4.27
C LEU A 397 0.84 -11.81 -3.59
N ARG A 398 1.80 -12.63 -4.06
CA ARG A 398 2.11 -13.94 -3.47
C ARG A 398 2.76 -13.85 -2.09
N SER A 399 3.45 -12.74 -1.80
CA SER A 399 3.97 -12.46 -0.45
C SER A 399 2.89 -11.98 0.53
N SER A 400 1.67 -11.69 0.07
CA SER A 400 0.59 -11.24 0.95
C SER A 400 0.18 -12.30 1.97
N HIS A 401 -0.07 -11.87 3.21
CA HIS A 401 -0.64 -12.69 4.27
C HIS A 401 -2.14 -12.98 4.06
N HIS A 402 -2.80 -12.27 3.14
CA HIS A 402 -4.23 -12.42 2.87
C HIS A 402 -4.48 -13.53 1.85
N PRO A 403 -5.24 -14.59 2.20
CA PRO A 403 -5.41 -15.77 1.34
C PRO A 403 -5.95 -15.47 -0.05
N SER A 404 -6.92 -14.56 -0.17
CA SER A 404 -7.52 -14.16 -1.45
C SER A 404 -6.52 -13.49 -2.39
N LEU A 405 -5.72 -12.54 -1.90
CA LEU A 405 -4.68 -11.88 -2.68
C LEU A 405 -3.53 -12.84 -3.05
N LYS A 406 -3.17 -13.76 -2.15
CA LYS A 406 -2.18 -14.80 -2.43
C LYS A 406 -2.66 -15.78 -3.50
N ALA A 407 -3.94 -16.16 -3.46
CA ALA A 407 -4.58 -16.99 -4.49
C ALA A 407 -4.62 -16.25 -5.84
N TYR A 408 -5.02 -14.97 -5.83
CA TYR A 408 -5.01 -14.13 -7.02
C TYR A 408 -3.59 -14.00 -7.60
N GLY A 409 -2.57 -13.74 -6.79
CA GLY A 409 -1.18 -13.78 -7.23
C GLY A 409 -0.77 -15.15 -7.81
N THR A 410 -1.36 -16.25 -7.35
CA THR A 410 -1.08 -17.58 -7.90
C THR A 410 -1.69 -17.79 -9.29
N SER A 411 -2.84 -17.16 -9.60
CA SER A 411 -3.49 -17.25 -10.93
C SER A 411 -2.64 -16.63 -12.06
N PHE A 412 -1.69 -15.76 -11.72
CA PHE A 412 -0.72 -15.21 -12.67
C PHE A 412 0.25 -16.23 -13.25
N THR A 413 0.36 -17.42 -12.66
CA THR A 413 1.34 -18.43 -13.09
C THR A 413 1.18 -18.78 -14.56
N ASP A 414 -0.03 -19.09 -15.03
CA ASP A 414 -0.28 -19.44 -16.42
C ASP A 414 -0.10 -18.25 -17.37
N LYS A 415 -0.46 -17.05 -16.92
CA LYS A 415 -0.25 -15.80 -17.67
C LYS A 415 1.23 -15.55 -17.92
N ILE A 416 2.07 -15.73 -16.89
CA ILE A 416 3.52 -15.58 -16.97
C ILE A 416 4.14 -16.61 -17.91
N GLU A 417 3.75 -17.89 -17.77
CA GLU A 417 4.19 -18.95 -18.69
C GLU A 417 3.76 -18.68 -20.14
N GLY A 418 2.54 -18.17 -20.33
CA GLY A 418 2.03 -17.75 -21.63
C GLY A 418 2.88 -16.67 -22.28
N TYR A 419 3.31 -15.65 -21.51
CA TYR A 419 4.20 -14.60 -22.02
C TYR A 419 5.59 -15.12 -22.36
N ILE A 420 6.19 -15.99 -21.54
CA ILE A 420 7.46 -16.63 -21.85
C ILE A 420 7.35 -17.40 -23.17
N LYS A 421 6.34 -18.26 -23.32
CA LYS A 421 6.12 -19.06 -24.54
C LYS A 421 5.96 -18.18 -25.78
N ARG A 422 5.17 -17.10 -25.69
CA ARG A 422 4.95 -16.16 -26.80
C ARG A 422 6.23 -15.41 -27.16
N TYR A 423 6.99 -14.92 -26.17
CA TYR A 423 8.29 -14.30 -26.37
C TYR A 423 9.25 -15.25 -27.12
N ILE A 424 9.42 -16.49 -26.63
CA ILE A 424 10.27 -17.50 -27.28
C ILE A 424 9.80 -17.78 -28.72
N HIS A 425 8.48 -17.85 -28.94
CA HIS A 425 7.90 -18.06 -30.25
C HIS A 425 8.22 -16.92 -31.22
N VAL A 426 7.99 -15.67 -30.85
CA VAL A 426 8.17 -14.53 -31.78
C VAL A 426 9.64 -14.14 -31.96
N SER A 427 10.48 -14.30 -30.93
CA SER A 427 11.89 -13.89 -30.99
C SER A 427 12.84 -14.98 -31.48
N TRP A 428 12.65 -16.23 -31.02
CA TRP A 428 13.65 -17.29 -31.18
C TRP A 428 13.23 -18.41 -32.14
N ALA A 429 11.93 -18.68 -32.32
CA ALA A 429 11.51 -19.64 -33.35
C ALA A 429 11.92 -19.24 -34.79
N PRO A 430 11.89 -17.95 -35.19
CA PRO A 430 12.39 -17.52 -36.50
C PRO A 430 13.91 -17.65 -36.66
N VAL A 431 14.66 -17.64 -35.55
CA VAL A 431 16.10 -17.90 -35.57
C VAL A 431 16.31 -19.37 -35.94
N LEU A 432 15.65 -20.28 -35.23
CA LEU A 432 15.75 -21.72 -35.48
C LEU A 432 15.21 -22.14 -36.86
N SER A 433 14.14 -21.51 -37.35
CA SER A 433 13.54 -21.86 -38.65
C SER A 433 14.47 -21.65 -39.83
N CYS A 434 15.50 -20.80 -39.69
CA CYS A 434 16.56 -20.63 -40.69
C CYS A 434 17.31 -21.94 -41.02
N LEU A 435 17.35 -22.88 -40.07
CA LEU A 435 17.99 -24.19 -40.22
C LEU A 435 17.01 -25.27 -40.68
N LEU A 436 15.77 -25.24 -40.16
CA LEU A 436 14.79 -26.32 -40.35
C LEU A 436 13.98 -26.20 -41.65
N ASN A 437 13.74 -24.98 -42.13
CA ASN A 437 12.88 -24.72 -43.31
C ASN A 437 13.65 -23.91 -44.36
N PRO A 438 14.63 -24.51 -45.07
CA PRO A 438 15.38 -23.81 -46.09
C PRO A 438 14.45 -23.41 -47.25
N THR A 439 14.29 -22.09 -47.48
CA THR A 439 13.65 -21.59 -48.70
C THR A 439 14.43 -22.09 -49.92
N PRO A 440 13.79 -22.63 -50.97
CA PRO A 440 14.48 -23.06 -52.18
C PRO A 440 15.36 -21.91 -52.72
N PRO A 441 16.57 -22.20 -53.23
CA PRO A 441 17.43 -21.16 -53.77
C PRO A 441 16.72 -20.49 -54.96
N SER A 442 16.30 -19.24 -54.81
CA SER A 442 15.99 -18.40 -55.97
C SER A 442 17.28 -18.28 -56.77
N CYS A 443 17.22 -18.59 -58.07
CA CYS A 443 18.35 -18.77 -58.99
C CYS A 443 19.32 -17.57 -59.10
N PHE A 444 19.07 -16.46 -58.38
CA PHE A 444 19.84 -15.23 -58.42
C PHE A 444 20.62 -14.88 -57.12
N ARG A 445 20.58 -15.70 -56.05
CA ARG A 445 21.39 -15.45 -54.82
C ARG A 445 22.35 -16.60 -54.50
N ARG A 446 23.57 -16.53 -55.06
CA ARG A 446 24.61 -17.58 -54.92
C ARG A 446 25.21 -17.80 -53.51
N ASN A 447 24.91 -16.97 -52.50
CA ASN A 447 25.67 -16.98 -51.21
C ASN A 447 24.85 -17.15 -49.91
N TYR A 448 23.59 -17.62 -49.95
CA TYR A 448 22.74 -17.70 -48.75
C TYR A 448 22.48 -19.15 -48.28
N THR A 449 23.43 -19.75 -47.54
CA THR A 449 23.21 -21.05 -46.89
C THR A 449 22.31 -20.93 -45.65
N PRO A 450 21.56 -21.99 -45.26
CA PRO A 450 20.77 -22.03 -44.02
C PRO A 450 21.57 -21.58 -42.79
N MET A 451 22.81 -22.07 -42.65
CA MET A 451 23.75 -21.69 -41.59
C MET A 451 24.09 -20.18 -41.61
N SER A 452 24.32 -19.59 -42.79
CA SER A 452 24.61 -18.16 -42.89
C SER A 452 23.42 -17.29 -42.45
N LYS A 453 22.19 -17.69 -42.81
CA LYS A 453 20.94 -17.03 -42.39
C LYS A 453 20.74 -17.14 -40.88
N PHE A 454 20.88 -18.35 -40.33
CA PHE A 454 20.79 -18.61 -38.90
C PHE A 454 21.76 -17.72 -38.11
N LYS A 455 23.04 -17.73 -38.47
CA LYS A 455 24.07 -16.92 -37.80
C LYS A 455 23.75 -15.43 -37.85
N SER A 456 23.34 -14.92 -39.02
CA SER A 456 22.96 -13.51 -39.15
C SER A 456 21.77 -13.16 -38.27
N LYS A 457 20.73 -14.01 -38.27
CA LYS A 457 19.51 -13.79 -37.46
C LYS A 457 19.80 -13.90 -35.96
N PHE A 458 20.55 -14.93 -35.55
CA PHE A 458 20.99 -15.13 -34.15
C PHE A 458 21.76 -13.90 -33.65
N GLN A 459 22.79 -13.45 -34.38
CA GLN A 459 23.59 -12.30 -33.97
C GLN A 459 22.77 -11.00 -33.89
N LYS A 460 21.85 -10.78 -34.84
CA LYS A 460 20.94 -9.64 -34.80
C LYS A 460 20.01 -9.69 -33.59
N THR A 461 19.39 -10.84 -33.33
CA THR A 461 18.53 -11.05 -32.15
C THR A 461 19.34 -10.86 -30.86
N TYR A 462 20.50 -11.50 -30.75
CA TYR A 462 21.38 -11.38 -29.57
C TYR A 462 21.78 -9.93 -29.30
N THR A 463 22.27 -9.22 -30.31
CA THR A 463 22.73 -7.82 -30.17
C THR A 463 21.59 -6.90 -29.73
N ALA A 464 20.39 -7.08 -30.30
CA ALA A 464 19.22 -6.29 -29.90
C ALA A 464 18.81 -6.58 -28.45
N GLN A 465 18.70 -7.86 -28.10
CA GLN A 465 18.15 -8.29 -26.81
C GLN A 465 19.13 -8.18 -25.65
N LYS A 466 20.43 -8.06 -25.92
CA LYS A 466 21.44 -7.71 -24.92
C LYS A 466 21.16 -6.36 -24.24
N MET A 467 20.57 -5.43 -24.98
CA MET A 467 20.21 -4.08 -24.49
C MET A 467 18.81 -4.02 -23.87
N TRP A 468 18.07 -5.12 -23.88
CA TRP A 468 16.77 -5.18 -23.21
C TRP A 468 16.98 -5.46 -21.73
N LYS A 469 15.99 -5.12 -20.90
CA LYS A 469 16.09 -5.26 -19.45
C LYS A 469 15.07 -6.27 -18.91
N VAL A 470 15.54 -7.20 -18.09
CA VAL A 470 14.71 -8.08 -17.25
C VAL A 470 15.19 -7.93 -15.82
N PRO A 471 14.53 -7.09 -14.99
CA PRO A 471 15.06 -6.73 -13.67
C PRO A 471 15.18 -7.90 -12.70
N ASP A 472 14.24 -8.86 -12.73
CA ASP A 472 14.23 -10.02 -11.83
C ASP A 472 15.25 -11.09 -12.29
N PRO A 473 16.29 -11.38 -11.49
CA PRO A 473 17.29 -12.39 -11.83
C PRO A 473 16.70 -13.79 -12.02
N ALA A 474 15.72 -14.19 -11.21
CA ALA A 474 15.12 -15.52 -11.30
C ALA A 474 14.30 -15.67 -12.60
N LEU A 475 13.62 -14.61 -13.02
CA LEU A 475 12.94 -14.55 -14.30
C LEU A 475 13.93 -14.57 -15.47
N ARG A 476 15.05 -13.85 -15.34
CA ARG A 476 16.12 -13.81 -16.34
C ARG A 476 16.70 -15.21 -16.58
N THR A 477 17.05 -15.93 -15.52
CA THR A 477 17.53 -17.32 -15.60
C THR A 477 16.51 -18.24 -16.28
N ARG A 478 15.21 -18.08 -15.99
CA ARG A 478 14.16 -18.86 -16.66
C ARG A 478 14.06 -18.58 -18.15
N LEU A 479 14.19 -17.32 -18.56
CA LEU A 479 14.22 -16.93 -19.97
C LEU A 479 15.45 -17.50 -20.68
N HIS A 480 16.64 -17.37 -20.08
CA HIS A 480 17.88 -17.95 -20.62
C HIS A 480 17.73 -19.46 -20.86
N LYS A 481 17.23 -20.19 -19.86
CA LYS A 481 16.95 -21.62 -19.99
C LYS A 481 15.97 -21.93 -21.13
N ALA A 482 14.86 -21.19 -21.22
CA ALA A 482 13.87 -21.40 -22.28
C ALA A 482 14.42 -21.10 -23.68
N ILE A 483 15.35 -20.15 -23.83
CA ILE A 483 16.03 -19.85 -25.10
C ILE A 483 16.97 -20.99 -25.47
N ILE A 484 17.78 -21.46 -24.52
CA ILE A 484 18.71 -22.59 -24.71
C ILE A 484 17.94 -23.84 -25.15
N GLU A 485 16.89 -24.21 -24.41
CA GLU A 485 16.02 -25.35 -24.73
C GLU A 485 15.34 -25.20 -26.10
N LYS A 486 15.13 -23.97 -26.57
CA LYS A 486 14.55 -23.72 -27.89
C LYS A 486 15.56 -23.86 -29.03
N ILE A 487 16.78 -23.34 -28.87
CA ILE A 487 17.74 -23.18 -29.97
C ILE A 487 18.72 -24.34 -30.06
N ILE A 488 19.31 -24.75 -28.94
CA ILE A 488 20.45 -25.68 -28.91
C ILE A 488 20.13 -27.06 -29.49
N PRO A 489 18.98 -27.70 -29.16
CA PRO A 489 18.68 -29.02 -29.71
C PRO A 489 18.58 -29.02 -31.24
N GLY A 490 17.92 -28.01 -31.80
CA GLY A 490 17.75 -27.89 -33.25
C GLY A 490 19.02 -27.48 -33.98
N TYR A 491 19.88 -26.68 -33.34
CA TYR A 491 21.21 -26.35 -33.86
C TYR A 491 22.12 -27.59 -33.90
N THR A 492 22.17 -28.35 -32.80
CA THR A 492 22.99 -29.56 -32.67
C THR A 492 22.59 -30.60 -33.70
N LYS A 493 21.28 -30.87 -33.82
CA LYS A 493 20.76 -31.78 -34.85
C LYS A 493 21.16 -31.36 -36.26
N TYR A 494 21.10 -30.07 -36.58
CA TYR A 494 21.53 -29.58 -37.90
C TYR A 494 23.03 -29.83 -38.14
N LEU A 495 23.88 -29.64 -37.13
CA LEU A 495 25.32 -29.90 -37.25
C LEU A 495 25.60 -31.38 -37.53
N GLU A 496 24.91 -32.28 -36.84
CA GLU A 496 24.97 -33.73 -37.03
C GLU A 496 24.50 -34.11 -38.44
N ASP A 497 23.31 -33.68 -38.84
CA ASP A 497 22.70 -34.01 -40.14
C ASP A 497 23.54 -33.53 -41.34
N ASN A 498 24.38 -32.49 -41.15
CA ASN A 498 25.21 -31.89 -42.21
C ASN A 498 26.72 -32.17 -42.03
N ASN A 499 27.12 -33.04 -41.10
CA ASN A 499 28.52 -33.39 -40.80
C ASN A 499 29.44 -32.17 -40.59
N VAL A 500 28.96 -31.13 -39.90
CA VAL A 500 29.72 -29.91 -39.63
C VAL A 500 30.64 -30.12 -38.43
N THR A 501 31.93 -30.35 -38.67
CA THR A 501 32.92 -30.68 -37.63
C THR A 501 33.56 -29.47 -36.93
N ALA A 502 33.52 -28.28 -37.55
CA ALA A 502 34.08 -27.04 -36.98
C ALA A 502 33.10 -25.87 -37.15
N PRO A 503 31.99 -25.83 -36.37
CA PRO A 503 31.08 -24.70 -36.39
C PRO A 503 31.75 -23.44 -35.83
N LYS A 504 31.39 -22.27 -36.33
CA LYS A 504 31.91 -21.00 -35.82
C LYS A 504 31.46 -20.70 -34.38
N PHE A 505 30.31 -21.23 -33.98
CA PHE A 505 29.82 -21.19 -32.60
C PHE A 505 29.61 -22.63 -32.18
N ALA A 506 30.37 -23.13 -31.22
CA ALA A 506 30.01 -24.39 -30.60
C ALA A 506 28.67 -24.22 -29.86
N PRO A 507 27.87 -25.28 -29.67
CA PRO A 507 26.65 -25.21 -28.87
C PRO A 507 26.88 -24.56 -27.49
N HIS A 508 27.99 -24.91 -26.83
CA HIS A 508 28.41 -24.31 -25.56
C HIS A 508 28.64 -22.79 -25.66
N ASP A 509 29.30 -22.30 -26.72
CA ASP A 509 29.53 -20.86 -26.90
C ASP A 509 28.21 -20.09 -27.03
N MET A 510 27.19 -20.70 -27.67
CA MET A 510 25.87 -20.09 -27.77
C MET A 510 25.16 -20.02 -26.43
N GLU A 511 25.31 -21.04 -25.58
CA GLU A 511 24.77 -21.04 -24.22
C GLU A 511 25.39 -19.92 -23.38
N GLU A 512 26.72 -19.77 -23.44
CA GLU A 512 27.44 -18.69 -22.75
C GLU A 512 27.00 -17.31 -23.25
N MET A 513 26.84 -17.14 -24.57
CA MET A 513 26.30 -15.92 -25.14
C MET A 513 24.91 -15.60 -24.58
N VAL A 514 24.01 -16.58 -24.51
CA VAL A 514 22.63 -16.39 -24.00
C VAL A 514 22.63 -15.89 -22.55
N GLN A 515 23.59 -16.28 -21.71
CA GLN A 515 23.71 -15.77 -20.33
C GLN A 515 23.91 -14.25 -20.28
N GLY A 516 24.52 -13.66 -21.31
CA GLY A 516 24.72 -12.21 -21.41
C GLY A 516 23.50 -11.41 -21.90
N LEU A 517 22.33 -12.04 -22.08
CA LEU A 517 21.10 -11.35 -22.47
C LEU A 517 20.40 -10.69 -21.28
N PHE A 518 19.71 -9.60 -21.56
CA PHE A 518 18.81 -8.88 -20.65
C PHE A 518 19.46 -8.05 -19.53
N GLU A 519 20.73 -7.69 -19.69
CA GLU A 519 21.53 -6.89 -18.74
C GLU A 519 21.51 -5.38 -19.05
N GLY A 520 20.64 -4.95 -19.98
CA GLY A 520 20.61 -3.58 -20.52
C GLY A 520 20.03 -2.51 -19.61
#